data_AF-A0A6B3AXY8-F1
#
_entry.id   AF-A0A6B3AXY8-F1
#
_cell.length_a   1.000
_cell.length_b   1.000
_cell.length_c   1.000
_cell.angle_alpha   90.00
_cell.angle_beta   90.00
_cell.angle_gamma   90.00
#
_symmetry.space_group_name_H-M   'P 1'
#
loop_
_entity.id
_entity.type
_entity.pdbx_description
1 polymer ?
#
loop_
_entity_poly.entity_id
_entity_poly.type
_entity_poly.pdbx_seq_one_letter_code
_entity_poly.pdbx_strand_id
1 'polypeptide(L)' 'EGAALFDRRLVALVREVPAFGALVAGWLAGAPQEWAAVVGPSARRTVEALRAPMPMPMQAAGREHGSLRPA' A
#
# COMPACT_ATOMS: atom_id res chain seq x y z
N GLU A 1 12.77 -21.22 -4.65
CA GLU A 1 13.50 -20.18 -3.88
C GLU A 1 13.68 -18.84 -4.61
N GLY A 2 13.80 -18.80 -5.94
CA GLY A 2 14.01 -17.54 -6.69
C GLY A 2 12.93 -16.45 -6.54
N ALA A 3 11.65 -16.82 -6.55
CA ALA A 3 10.54 -15.85 -6.44
C ALA A 3 10.55 -15.10 -5.08
N ALA A 4 10.88 -15.79 -3.98
CA ALA A 4 10.96 -15.17 -2.67
C ALA A 4 12.14 -14.18 -2.56
N LEU A 5 13.27 -14.49 -3.19
CA LEU A 5 14.42 -13.59 -3.26
C LEU A 5 14.13 -12.37 -4.15
N PHE A 6 13.46 -12.58 -5.28
CA PHE A 6 13.00 -11.54 -6.18
C PHE A 6 12.06 -10.57 -5.45
N ASP A 7 11.03 -11.08 -4.77
CA ASP A 7 10.07 -10.29 -3.99
C ASP A 7 10.78 -9.40 -2.95
N ARG A 8 11.72 -9.98 -2.19
CA ARG A 8 12.45 -9.23 -1.15
C ARG A 8 13.29 -8.09 -1.74
N ARG A 9 13.95 -8.33 -2.88
CA ARG A 9 14.74 -7.31 -3.59
C ARG A 9 13.87 -6.24 -4.21
N LEU A 10 12.74 -6.63 -4.79
CA LEU A 10 11.76 -5.70 -5.38
C LEU A 10 11.20 -4.75 -4.31
N VAL A 11 10.84 -5.27 -3.13
CA VAL A 11 10.37 -4.46 -2.00
C VAL A 11 11.43 -3.45 -1.54
N ALA A 12 12.70 -3.87 -1.47
CA ALA A 12 13.79 -2.97 -1.07
C ALA A 12 13.95 -1.82 -2.08
N LEU A 13 13.98 -2.12 -3.39
CA LEU A 13 14.15 -1.13 -4.46
C LEU A 13 13.00 -0.14 -4.54
N VAL A 14 11.76 -0.61 -4.39
CA VAL A 14 10.58 0.26 -4.42
C VAL A 14 10.57 1.24 -3.24
N ARG A 15 11.10 0.85 -2.08
CA ARG A 15 11.25 1.74 -0.91
C ARG A 15 12.36 2.77 -1.08
N GLU A 16 13.43 2.39 -1.76
CA GLU A 16 14.57 3.28 -2.05
C GLU A 16 14.23 4.30 -3.14
N VAL A 17 13.44 3.91 -4.14
CA VAL A 17 13.11 4.73 -5.31
C VAL A 17 11.60 4.78 -5.55
N PRO A 18 10.87 5.76 -4.99
CA PRO A 18 9.41 5.84 -5.11
C PRO A 18 8.89 5.91 -6.56
N ALA A 19 9.62 6.58 -7.46
CA ALA A 19 9.27 6.66 -8.88
C ALA A 19 9.32 5.29 -9.57
N PHE A 20 10.29 4.44 -9.21
CA PHE A 20 10.35 3.05 -9.66
C PHE A 20 9.16 2.26 -9.12
N GLY A 21 8.76 2.53 -7.87
CA GLY A 21 7.51 2.01 -7.29
C GLY A 21 6.28 2.28 -8.15
N ALA A 22 6.11 3.51 -8.64
CA ALA A 22 4.99 3.87 -9.51
C ALA A 22 5.01 3.14 -10.87
N LEU A 23 6.20 2.90 -11.44
CA LEU A 23 6.35 2.14 -12.70
C LEU A 23 6.04 0.65 -12.52
N VAL A 24 6.61 0.03 -11.48
CA VAL A 24 6.34 -1.37 -11.11
C VAL A 24 4.85 -1.56 -10.83
N ALA A 25 4.25 -0.59 -10.14
CA ALA A 25 2.83 -0.55 -9.90
C ALA A 25 2.03 -0.58 -11.23
N GLY A 26 2.30 0.33 -12.17
CA GLY A 26 1.63 0.34 -13.47
C GLY A 26 1.78 -0.98 -14.24
N TRP A 27 2.99 -1.52 -14.25
CA TRP A 27 3.30 -2.79 -14.91
C TRP A 27 2.53 -3.99 -14.33
N LEU A 28 2.48 -4.13 -13.00
CA LEU A 28 1.71 -5.20 -12.34
C LEU A 28 0.20 -5.08 -12.56
N ALA A 29 -0.31 -3.86 -12.73
CA ALA A 29 -1.73 -3.62 -12.99
C ALA A 29 -2.13 -3.93 -14.44
N GLY A 30 -1.18 -3.87 -15.39
CA GLY A 30 -1.45 -4.09 -16.80
C GLY A 30 -1.77 -5.54 -17.18
N ALA A 31 -1.17 -6.51 -16.48
CA ALA A 31 -1.39 -7.94 -16.75
C ALA A 31 -1.29 -8.80 -15.47
N PRO A 32 -2.24 -8.68 -14.54
CA PRO A 32 -2.12 -9.24 -13.19
C PRO A 32 -2.00 -10.77 -13.13
N GLN A 33 -2.50 -11.49 -14.14
CA GLN A 33 -2.43 -12.95 -14.22
C GLN A 33 -1.09 -13.44 -14.77
N GLU A 34 -0.46 -12.68 -15.68
CA GLU A 34 0.82 -13.05 -16.28
C GLU A 34 1.96 -12.99 -15.25
N TRP A 35 1.90 -12.03 -14.32
CA TRP A 35 2.96 -11.86 -13.32
C TRP A 35 2.77 -12.72 -12.06
N ALA A 36 1.66 -13.43 -11.92
CA ALA A 36 1.34 -14.22 -10.71
C ALA A 36 2.30 -15.39 -10.47
N ALA A 37 2.96 -15.90 -11.51
CA ALA A 37 3.97 -16.96 -11.41
C ALA A 37 5.34 -16.45 -10.92
N VAL A 38 5.60 -15.14 -11.03
CA VAL A 38 6.92 -14.53 -10.81
C VAL A 38 6.94 -13.67 -9.54
N VAL A 39 5.81 -13.03 -9.22
CA VAL A 39 5.66 -12.13 -8.08
C VAL A 39 4.78 -12.77 -7.03
N GLY A 40 5.32 -12.97 -5.83
CA GLY A 40 4.59 -13.62 -4.76
C GLY A 40 3.52 -12.72 -4.12
N PRO A 41 2.59 -13.32 -3.36
CA PRO A 41 1.48 -12.60 -2.74
C PRO A 41 1.90 -11.45 -1.82
N SER A 42 3.09 -11.53 -1.21
CA SER A 42 3.63 -10.50 -0.31
C SER A 42 4.12 -9.25 -1.06
N ALA A 43 4.80 -9.40 -2.20
CA ALA A 43 5.21 -8.26 -3.00
C ALA A 43 3.99 -7.53 -3.60
N ARG A 44 2.98 -8.29 -4.04
CA ARG A 44 1.72 -7.73 -4.57
C ARG A 44 0.99 -6.88 -3.53
N ARG A 45 0.80 -7.40 -2.31
CA ARG A 45 0.22 -6.63 -1.19
C ARG A 45 1.01 -5.38 -0.85
N THR A 46 2.34 -5.41 -0.95
CA THR A 46 3.20 -4.24 -0.67
C THR A 46 3.00 -3.14 -1.71
N VAL A 47 2.94 -3.48 -3.00
CA VAL A 47 2.74 -2.50 -4.08
C VAL A 47 1.34 -1.90 -4.04
N GLU A 48 0.31 -2.69 -3.72
CA GLU A 48 -1.05 -2.20 -3.55
C GLU A 48 -1.16 -1.23 -2.36
N ALA A 49 -0.51 -1.55 -1.22
CA ALA A 49 -0.49 -0.68 -0.05
C ALA A 49 0.20 0.67 -0.31
N LEU A 50 1.20 0.72 -1.19
CA LEU A 50 1.89 1.96 -1.57
C LEU A 50 1.09 2.82 -2.56
N ARG A 51 0.12 2.22 -3.27
CA ARG A 51 -0.83 2.94 -4.13
C ARG A 51 -2.02 3.50 -3.37
N ALA A 52 -2.38 2.90 -2.24
CA ALA A 52 -3.40 3.44 -1.38
C ALA A 52 -2.87 4.76 -0.78
N PRO A 53 -3.57 5.89 -0.97
CA PRO A 53 -3.23 7.09 -0.22
C PRO A 53 -3.26 6.75 1.27
N MET A 54 -2.25 7.20 2.02
CA MET A 54 -2.15 6.97 3.46
C MET A 54 -3.53 7.22 4.08
N PRO A 55 -4.12 6.24 4.80
CA PRO A 55 -5.43 6.45 5.40
C PRO A 55 -5.30 7.66 6.32
N MET A 56 -5.99 8.74 5.97
CA MET A 56 -6.03 9.95 6.77
C MET A 56 -6.48 9.51 8.17
N PRO A 57 -5.70 9.80 9.23
CA PRO A 57 -6.18 9.55 10.57
C PRO A 57 -7.37 10.47 10.74
N MET A 58 -8.57 9.90 10.67
CA MET A 58 -9.80 10.59 10.99
C MET A 58 -9.73 10.87 12.49
N GLN A 59 -9.09 11.98 12.85
CA GLN A 59 -9.18 12.55 14.18
C GLN A 59 -10.66 12.77 14.41
N ALA A 60 -11.24 11.96 15.29
CA ALA A 60 -12.58 12.15 15.82
C ALA A 60 -12.59 13.47 16.61
N ALA A 61 -12.63 14.58 15.89
CA ALA A 61 -13.02 15.86 16.43
C ALA A 61 -14.48 15.73 16.87
N GLY A 62 -14.72 16.06 18.14
CA GLY A 62 -16.06 16.31 18.64
C GLY A 62 -16.82 15.08 19.13
N ARG A 63 -16.42 14.51 20.27
CA ARG A 63 -17.47 14.14 21.24
C ARG A 63 -18.00 15.43 21.84
N GLU A 64 -18.86 16.09 21.08
CA GLU A 64 -19.76 17.13 21.58
C GLU A 64 -20.76 16.43 22.52
N HIS A 65 -20.41 16.30 23.80
CA HIS A 65 -21.44 16.12 24.82
C HIS A 65 -21.97 17.51 25.17
N GLY A 66 -22.89 17.96 24.33
CA GLY A 66 -23.87 18.92 24.78
C GLY A 66 -24.62 18.34 25.97
N SER A 67 -24.67 19.07 27.07
CA SER A 67 -25.90 19.16 27.83
C SER A 67 -25.91 20.47 28.58
N LEU A 68 -26.71 21.38 28.04
CA LEU A 68 -27.10 22.61 28.68
C LEU A 68 -28.01 22.32 29.89
N ARG A 69 -28.03 23.34 30.77
CA ARG A 69 -29.14 23.82 31.60
C ARG A 69 -29.08 23.45 33.10
N PRO A 70 -29.84 24.16 33.96
CA PRO A 70 -29.54 25.49 34.49
C PRO A 70 -29.91 25.58 36.00
N ALA A 71 -30.08 26.82 36.49
CA ALA A 71 -30.55 27.28 37.82
C ALA A 71 -29.45 27.62 38.82
#